data_AF-A0A7Y5N762-F1
#
_entry.id   AF-A0A7Y5N762-F1
#
_cell.length_a   1.000
_cell.length_b   1.000
_cell.length_c   1.000
_cell.angle_alpha   90.00
_cell.angle_beta   90.00
_cell.angle_gamma   90.00
#
_symmetry.space_group_name_H-M   'P 1'
#
loop_
_entity.id
_entity.type
_entity.pdbx_description
1 polymer ?
#
loop_
_entity_poly.entity_id
_entity_poly.type
_entity_poly.pdbx_seq_one_letter_code
_entity_poly.pdbx_strand_id
1 'polypeptide(L)' 'HVLAGDFGMCREHLDIRFAAVTSRSAPSAISTESVDVRWWPVDGLPEGTRAELAALVSAATRAIGL' A
#
# COMPACT_ATOMS: atom_id res chain seq x y z
N HIS A 1 -2.77 7.36 -12.62
CA HIS A 1 -1.92 8.43 -13.17
C HIS A 1 -1.67 8.19 -14.65
N VAL A 2 -1.37 9.24 -15.43
CA VAL A 2 -1.09 9.12 -16.86
C VAL A 2 0.23 8.40 -17.08
N LEU A 3 0.25 7.44 -17.99
CA LEU A 3 1.46 6.70 -18.37
C LEU A 3 2.22 7.47 -19.46
N ALA A 4 3.55 7.53 -19.33
CA ALA A 4 4.45 8.11 -20.32
C ALA A 4 5.48 7.06 -20.76
N GLY A 5 5.72 6.93 -22.07
CA GLY A 5 6.60 5.91 -22.64
C GLY A 5 5.84 4.85 -23.42
N ASP A 6 6.45 3.68 -23.59
CA ASP A 6 5.94 2.63 -24.49
C ASP A 6 5.01 1.64 -23.77
N PHE A 7 3.81 2.11 -23.41
CA PHE A 7 2.75 1.30 -22.82
C PHE A 7 1.66 0.91 -23.84
N GLY A 8 1.96 1.02 -25.14
CA GLY A 8 1.03 0.72 -26.23
C GLY A 8 -0.28 1.51 -26.14
N MET A 9 -1.40 0.80 -26.00
CA MET A 9 -2.74 1.41 -25.93
C MET A 9 -3.11 1.91 -24.53
N CYS A 10 -2.38 1.53 -23.48
CA CYS A 10 -2.66 1.94 -22.12
C CYS A 10 -2.29 3.42 -21.92
N ARG A 11 -3.28 4.26 -21.60
CA ARG A 11 -3.08 5.70 -21.38
C ARG A 11 -2.90 6.06 -19.93
N GLU A 12 -3.45 5.25 -19.03
CA GLU A 12 -3.49 5.52 -17.61
C GLU A 12 -3.24 4.24 -16.82
N HIS A 13 -2.57 4.41 -15.69
CA HIS A 13 -2.47 3.41 -14.66
C HIS A 13 -3.47 3.76 -13.56
N LEU A 14 -4.50 2.92 -13.40
CA LEU A 14 -5.47 3.05 -12.33
C LEU A 14 -5.01 2.22 -11.13
N ASP A 15 -4.64 2.89 -10.05
CA ASP A 15 -4.29 2.25 -8.80
C ASP A 15 -5.56 1.85 -8.02
N ILE A 16 -5.78 0.55 -7.82
CA ILE A 16 -6.85 0.04 -6.95
C ILE A 16 -6.24 -0.32 -5.60
N ARG A 17 -6.84 0.16 -4.51
CA ARG A 17 -6.35 -0.04 -3.14
C ARG A 17 -7.34 -0.90 -2.35
N PHE A 18 -6.81 -1.85 -1.58
CA PHE A 18 -7.57 -2.71 -0.68
C PHE A 18 -7.04 -2.54 0.75
N ALA A 19 -7.93 -2.67 1.72
CA ALA A 19 -7.57 -2.67 3.14
C ALA A 19 -8.20 -3.89 3.80
N ALA A 20 -7.45 -4.53 4.69
CA ALA A 20 -7.86 -5.74 5.38
C ALA A 20 -7.37 -5.71 6.82
N VAL A 21 -8.14 -6.35 7.71
CA VAL A 21 -7.77 -6.54 9.12
C VAL A 21 -7.45 -8.00 9.33
N THR A 22 -6.39 -8.26 10.08
CA THR A 22 -5.98 -9.61 10.46
C THR A 22 -5.59 -9.64 11.94
N SER A 23 -5.53 -10.85 12.52
CA SER A 23 -5.03 -11.01 13.87
C SER A 23 -3.55 -10.62 13.93
N ARG A 24 -3.11 -10.06 15.06
CA ARG A 24 -1.69 -9.69 15.26
C ARG A 24 -0.74 -10.89 15.20
N SER A 25 -1.26 -12.09 15.46
CA SER A 25 -0.51 -13.35 15.39
C SER A 25 -0.45 -13.94 13.98
N ALA A 26 -1.08 -13.33 12.98
CA ALA A 26 -1.04 -13.82 11.61
C ALA A 26 0.39 -13.73 11.05
N PRO A 27 0.91 -14.81 10.44
CA PRO A 27 2.25 -14.80 9.87
C PRO A 27 2.31 -13.86 8.64
N SER A 28 3.41 -13.12 8.51
CA SER A 28 3.76 -12.44 7.27
C SER A 28 4.47 -13.42 6.33
N ALA A 29 4.18 -13.32 5.03
CA ALA A 29 4.84 -14.10 3.99
C ALA A 29 5.65 -13.18 3.06
N ILE A 30 6.84 -13.64 2.67
CA ILE A 30 7.61 -13.07 1.57
C ILE A 30 7.31 -13.83 0.28
N SER A 31 7.63 -13.22 -0.86
CA SER A 31 7.55 -13.84 -2.19
C SER A 31 8.74 -13.41 -3.04
N THR A 32 8.82 -13.91 -4.27
CA THR A 32 9.79 -13.45 -5.27
C THR A 32 9.63 -11.96 -5.61
N GLU A 33 8.43 -11.40 -5.40
CA GLU A 33 8.14 -9.99 -5.66
C GLU A 33 8.19 -9.13 -4.39
N SER A 34 8.03 -9.74 -3.22
CA SER A 34 7.98 -9.06 -1.92
C SER A 34 8.96 -9.70 -0.95
N VAL A 35 10.22 -9.28 -1.03
CA VAL A 35 11.34 -9.96 -0.36
C VAL A 35 11.63 -9.47 1.06
N ASP A 36 11.07 -8.33 1.49
CA ASP A 36 11.39 -7.71 2.78
C ASP A 36 10.13 -7.11 3.45
N VAL A 37 9.15 -7.98 3.71
CA VAL A 37 7.86 -7.58 4.29
C VAL A 37 7.98 -7.42 5.81
N ARG A 38 7.55 -6.26 6.33
CA ARG A 38 7.51 -5.95 7.76
C ARG A 38 6.20 -5.25 8.13
N TRP A 39 5.90 -5.23 9.43
CA TRP A 39 4.78 -4.46 9.98
C TRP A 39 5.30 -3.14 10.58
N TRP A 40 4.53 -2.08 10.38
CA TRP A 40 4.80 -0.76 10.97
C TRP A 40 3.56 -0.22 11.68
N PRO A 41 3.73 0.59 12.72
CA PRO A 41 2.65 1.43 13.23
C PRO A 41 2.09 2.32 12.11
N VAL A 42 0.77 2.51 12.09
CA VAL A 42 0.09 3.31 11.05
C VAL A 42 0.47 4.79 11.08
N ASP A 43 0.88 5.27 12.25
CA ASP A 43 1.39 6.61 12.54
C ASP A 43 2.93 6.68 12.58
N GLY A 44 3.61 5.57 12.32
CA GLY A 44 5.07 5.41 12.40
C GLY A 44 5.65 4.72 11.18
N LEU A 45 5.27 5.18 9.98
CA LEU A 45 5.79 4.66 8.72
C LEU A 45 7.29 4.99 8.56
N PRO A 46 8.07 4.14 7.84
CA PRO A 46 9.50 4.38 7.62
C PRO A 46 9.82 5.72 6.96
N GLU A 47 11.01 6.25 7.26
CA GLU A 47 11.57 7.40 6.56
C GLU A 47 11.62 7.14 5.03
N GLY A 48 11.33 8.17 4.23
CA GLY A 48 11.23 8.05 2.78
C GLY A 48 9.97 7.38 2.26
N THR A 49 9.00 7.03 3.13
CA THR A 49 7.67 6.60 2.69
C THR A 49 7.02 7.69 1.83
N ARG A 50 6.46 7.30 0.68
CA ARG A 50 5.78 8.22 -0.22
C ARG A 50 4.61 8.91 0.49
N ALA A 51 4.54 10.24 0.42
CA ALA A 51 3.56 11.05 1.13
C ALA A 51 2.09 10.64 0.89
N GLU A 52 1.76 10.14 -0.30
CA GLU A 52 0.41 9.67 -0.61
C GLU A 52 -0.03 8.48 0.27
N LEU A 53 0.92 7.64 0.72
CA LEU A 53 0.61 6.45 1.50
C LEU A 53 0.03 6.81 2.86
N ALA A 54 0.52 7.89 3.50
CA ALA A 54 -0.02 8.37 4.77
C ALA A 54 -1.51 8.76 4.64
N ALA A 55 -1.87 9.44 3.54
CA ALA A 55 -3.26 9.80 3.27
C ALA A 55 -4.14 8.56 3.01
N LEU A 56 -3.61 7.57 2.29
CA LEU A 56 -4.30 6.30 2.02
C LEU A 56 -4.50 5.46 3.29
N VAL A 57 -3.48 5.35 4.14
CA VAL A 57 -3.57 4.67 5.45
C VAL A 57 -4.61 5.35 6.32
N SER A 58 -4.56 6.70 6.42
CA SER A 58 -5.56 7.46 7.16
C SER A 58 -6.99 7.24 6.65
N ALA A 59 -7.19 7.18 5.33
CA ALA A 59 -8.49 6.86 4.74
C ALA A 59 -8.94 5.42 5.05
N ALA A 60 -8.03 4.44 4.99
CA ALA A 60 -8.32 3.05 5.30
C ALA A 60 -8.70 2.85 6.78
N THR A 61 -7.95 3.45 7.69
CA THR A 61 -8.22 3.43 9.14
C THR A 61 -9.63 3.96 9.45
N ARG A 62 -10.01 5.11 8.86
CA ARG A 62 -11.38 5.64 8.96
C ARG A 62 -12.43 4.70 8.37
N ALA A 63 -12.17 4.09 7.22
CA ALA A 63 -13.12 3.22 6.54
C ALA A 63 -13.37 1.91 7.30
N ILE A 64 -12.35 1.40 8.00
CA ILE A 64 -12.42 0.16 8.79
C ILE A 64 -12.90 0.43 10.22
N GLY A 65 -12.87 1.68 10.69
CA GLY A 65 -13.28 2.06 12.05
C GLY A 65 -12.21 1.79 13.11
N LEU A 66 -10.94 1.93 12.73
CA LEU A 66 -9.77 1.86 13.62
C LEU A 66 -9.25 3.26 13.98
#